data_AF-A0A526MFP2-F1
#
_entry.id   AF-A0A526MFP2-F1
#
_cell.length_a   1.000
_cell.length_b   1.000
_cell.length_c   1.000
_cell.angle_alpha   90.00
_cell.angle_beta   90.00
_cell.angle_gamma   90.00
#
_symmetry.space_group_name_H-M   'P 1'
#
loop_
_entity.id
_entity.type
_entity.pdbx_description
1 polymer ?
#
loop_
_entity_poly.entity_id
_entity_poly.type
_entity_poly.pdbx_seq_one_letter_code
_entity_poly.pdbx_strand_id
1 'polypeptide(L)'
;MIPWVQLDTAKTPDGGQELRLKRRGAEFSIMLGSNELMNSRLSGSEEALASLTCQRIAGRSQPKILIGGLGMGFTLRAALAELGADAGIVVAELVPAVVAWARGPMASVFGGCLDDPRVIVREADVGQLMRSEASAWDAILLDVDNGPEGIVHKANDALYSLAGLNSARAALKPGGVLAVWSQGPDSGFTRRLKQAGFAVEEVKVRANGKRGARHIVWVAINGLRPAAASAKL
;
A
#
# COMPACT_ATOMS: atom_id res chain seq x y z
N MET A 1 -23.25 23.97 -10.23
CA MET A 1 -22.02 23.29 -9.78
C MET A 1 -22.34 22.60 -8.45
N ILE A 2 -22.12 21.30 -8.31
CA ILE A 2 -22.37 20.62 -7.03
C ILE A 2 -21.26 21.04 -6.05
N PRO A 3 -21.57 21.59 -4.87
CA PRO A 3 -20.56 22.03 -3.91
C PRO A 3 -19.90 20.84 -3.20
N TRP A 4 -18.70 21.08 -2.68
CA TRP A 4 -18.08 20.16 -1.72
C TRP A 4 -18.74 20.30 -0.35
N VAL A 5 -19.13 19.18 0.24
CA VAL A 5 -19.65 19.09 1.60
C VAL A 5 -18.65 18.31 2.43
N GLN A 6 -18.26 18.85 3.59
CA GLN A 6 -17.48 18.09 4.57
C GLN A 6 -18.43 17.16 5.33
N LEU A 7 -18.12 15.87 5.32
CA LEU A 7 -18.94 14.84 5.96
C LEU A 7 -18.45 14.54 7.37
N ASP A 8 -17.14 14.53 7.57
CA ASP A 8 -16.53 14.17 8.85
C ASP A 8 -15.07 14.64 8.94
N THR A 9 -14.49 14.59 10.14
CA THR A 9 -13.07 14.86 10.40
C THR A 9 -12.45 13.82 11.33
N ALA A 10 -11.13 13.70 11.25
CA ALA A 10 -10.35 12.83 12.11
C ALA A 10 -8.99 13.46 12.40
N LYS A 11 -8.39 13.12 13.54
CA LYS A 11 -6.99 13.48 13.80
C LYS A 11 -6.06 12.43 13.22
N THR A 12 -4.89 12.88 12.82
CA THR A 12 -3.79 11.98 12.51
C THR A 12 -3.31 11.29 13.78
N PRO A 13 -2.63 10.14 13.68
CA PRO A 13 -2.25 9.34 14.86
C PRO A 13 -1.36 10.09 15.86
N ASP A 14 -0.52 10.99 15.36
CA ASP A 14 0.32 11.88 16.16
C ASP A 14 -0.44 13.10 16.73
N GLY A 15 -1.72 13.25 16.40
CA GLY A 15 -2.57 14.37 16.78
C GLY A 15 -2.22 15.71 16.12
N GLY A 16 -1.17 15.75 15.30
CA GLY A 16 -0.58 16.98 14.79
C GLY A 16 -1.37 17.63 13.66
N GLN A 17 -2.21 16.86 12.96
CA GLN A 17 -2.95 17.32 11.80
C GLN A 17 -4.37 16.76 11.77
N GLU A 18 -5.20 17.33 10.88
CA GLU A 18 -6.61 16.95 10.73
C GLU A 18 -6.89 16.46 9.30
N LEU A 19 -7.44 15.26 9.24
CA LEU A 19 -8.04 14.67 8.05
C LEU A 19 -9.49 15.09 7.95
N ARG A 20 -9.95 15.35 6.72
CA ARG A 20 -11.34 15.74 6.44
C ARG A 20 -11.88 14.91 5.29
N LEU A 21 -13.00 14.23 5.53
CA LEU A 21 -13.76 13.57 4.48
C LEU A 21 -14.68 14.59 3.81
N LYS A 22 -14.57 14.72 2.49
CA LYS A 22 -15.41 15.58 1.68
C LYS A 22 -16.13 14.79 0.59
N ARG A 23 -17.33 15.26 0.23
CA ARG A 23 -18.15 14.69 -0.83
C ARG A 23 -18.66 15.76 -1.80
N ARG A 24 -18.70 15.42 -3.08
CA ARG A 24 -19.34 16.21 -4.15
C ARG A 24 -20.08 15.26 -5.10
N GLY A 25 -21.41 15.21 -5.01
CA GLY A 25 -22.19 14.25 -5.79
C GLY A 25 -21.85 12.82 -5.40
N ALA A 26 -21.25 12.05 -6.31
CA ALA A 26 -20.75 10.68 -6.05
C ALA A 26 -19.24 10.63 -5.75
N GLU A 27 -18.54 11.76 -5.82
CA GLU A 27 -17.11 11.85 -5.58
C GLU A 27 -16.81 12.06 -4.10
N PHE A 28 -15.81 11.33 -3.60
CA PHE A 28 -15.24 11.50 -2.27
C PHE A 28 -13.78 11.94 -2.35
N SER A 29 -13.36 12.70 -1.36
CA SER A 29 -11.98 13.18 -1.21
C SER A 29 -11.60 13.18 0.27
N ILE A 30 -10.39 12.69 0.57
CA ILE A 30 -9.77 12.80 1.91
C ILE A 30 -8.69 13.87 1.82
N MET A 31 -8.82 14.89 2.67
CA MET A 31 -7.94 16.07 2.69
C MET A 31 -7.10 16.10 3.97
N LEU A 32 -5.85 16.55 3.87
CA LEU A 32 -4.99 16.92 5.00
C LEU A 32 -4.58 18.38 4.87
N GLY A 33 -5.08 19.25 5.74
CA GLY A 33 -4.94 20.69 5.54
C GLY A 33 -5.51 21.10 4.17
N SER A 34 -4.76 21.87 3.38
CA SER A 34 -5.16 22.24 2.01
C SER A 34 -4.93 21.17 0.95
N ASN A 35 -4.25 20.06 1.29
CA ASN A 35 -3.81 19.07 0.33
C ASN A 35 -4.86 17.96 0.18
N GLU A 36 -5.24 17.63 -1.06
CA GLU A 36 -6.00 16.41 -1.36
C GLU A 36 -5.04 15.23 -1.32
N LEU A 37 -5.28 14.29 -0.40
CA LEU A 37 -4.46 13.08 -0.30
C LEU A 37 -4.90 12.04 -1.33
N MET A 38 -6.22 11.88 -1.50
CA MET A 38 -6.81 10.86 -2.35
C MET A 38 -8.23 11.26 -2.74
N ASN A 39 -8.65 10.86 -3.94
CA ASN A 39 -10.02 11.03 -4.42
C ASN A 39 -10.56 9.73 -5.02
N SER A 40 -11.88 9.60 -5.04
CA SER A 40 -12.54 8.38 -5.52
C SER A 40 -12.67 8.30 -7.05
N ARG A 41 -11.91 9.09 -7.83
CA ARG A 41 -12.00 9.13 -9.31
C ARG A 41 -10.80 8.50 -10.01
N LEU A 42 -9.61 8.62 -9.45
CA LEU A 42 -8.37 8.16 -10.06
C LEU A 42 -7.84 6.97 -9.26
N SER A 43 -7.62 5.85 -9.93
CA SER A 43 -7.25 4.57 -9.32
C SER A 43 -6.19 3.80 -10.09
N GLY A 44 -5.78 4.29 -11.25
CA GLY A 44 -5.04 3.46 -12.21
C GLY A 44 -3.65 3.06 -11.73
N SER A 45 -3.04 3.83 -10.83
CA SER A 45 -1.73 3.49 -10.28
C SER A 45 -1.80 2.54 -9.08
N GLU A 46 -2.88 2.63 -8.31
CA GLU A 46 -3.22 1.83 -7.15
C GLU A 46 -3.68 0.43 -7.58
N GLU A 47 -4.42 0.35 -8.70
CA GLU A 47 -4.73 -0.88 -9.39
C GLU A 47 -3.45 -1.53 -9.95
N ALA A 48 -2.57 -0.75 -10.57
CA ALA A 48 -1.30 -1.26 -11.08
C ALA A 48 -0.39 -1.80 -9.97
N LEU A 49 -0.35 -1.16 -8.79
CA LEU A 49 0.35 -1.67 -7.61
C LEU A 49 -0.10 -3.10 -7.28
N ALA A 50 -1.41 -3.33 -7.25
CA ALA A 50 -1.97 -4.65 -6.96
C ALA A 50 -1.69 -5.67 -8.07
N SER A 51 -2.02 -5.36 -9.33
CA SER A 51 -1.85 -6.29 -10.45
C SER A 51 -0.38 -6.66 -10.69
N LEU A 52 0.54 -5.69 -10.65
CA LEU A 52 1.98 -5.95 -10.77
C LEU A 52 2.49 -6.85 -9.64
N THR A 53 1.90 -6.75 -8.45
CA THR A 53 2.29 -7.61 -7.32
C THR A 53 1.74 -9.02 -7.48
N CYS A 54 0.44 -9.15 -7.78
CA CYS A 54 -0.24 -10.44 -7.93
C CYS A 54 0.39 -11.29 -9.04
N GLN A 55 0.80 -10.67 -10.16
CA GLN A 55 1.52 -11.36 -11.24
C GLN A 55 2.82 -12.01 -10.78
N ARG A 56 3.51 -11.46 -9.77
CA ARG A 56 4.83 -11.91 -9.31
C ARG A 56 4.73 -13.03 -8.29
N ILE A 57 3.57 -13.16 -7.64
CA ILE A 57 3.23 -14.25 -6.74
C ILE A 57 2.28 -15.27 -7.38
N ALA A 58 2.03 -15.17 -8.67
CA ALA A 58 1.19 -16.10 -9.40
C ALA A 58 1.68 -17.55 -9.23
N GLY A 59 0.75 -18.48 -9.03
CA GLY A 59 1.04 -19.90 -8.81
C GLY A 59 1.35 -20.28 -7.36
N ARG A 60 1.41 -19.33 -6.41
CA ARG A 60 1.47 -19.65 -4.98
C ARG A 60 0.11 -20.17 -4.49
N SER A 61 0.11 -21.24 -3.71
CA SER A 61 -1.08 -21.73 -3.02
C SER A 61 -1.37 -20.87 -1.78
N GLN A 62 -2.64 -20.53 -1.54
CA GLN A 62 -3.10 -19.79 -0.37
C GLN A 62 -2.25 -18.54 -0.06
N PRO A 63 -2.07 -17.62 -1.03
CA PRO A 63 -1.19 -16.48 -0.83
C PRO A 63 -1.70 -15.57 0.29
N LYS A 64 -0.79 -15.15 1.16
CA LYS A 64 -1.04 -14.18 2.23
C LYS A 64 -0.48 -12.82 1.87
N ILE A 65 -1.32 -11.80 1.85
CA ILE A 65 -0.98 -10.46 1.42
C ILE A 65 -1.24 -9.46 2.56
N LEU A 66 -0.28 -8.57 2.77
CA LEU A 66 -0.43 -7.41 3.64
C LEU A 66 -0.51 -6.15 2.77
N ILE A 67 -1.55 -5.35 2.95
CA ILE A 67 -1.70 -4.03 2.32
C ILE A 67 -1.59 -2.99 3.43
N GLY A 68 -0.60 -2.11 3.36
CA GLY A 68 -0.51 -0.92 4.20
C GLY A 68 -1.25 0.24 3.55
N GLY A 69 -2.20 0.82 4.27
CA GLY A 69 -3.10 1.87 3.79
C GLY A 69 -4.38 1.29 3.21
N LEU A 70 -5.54 1.78 3.68
CA LEU A 70 -6.84 1.44 3.11
C LEU A 70 -7.22 2.37 1.96
N GLY A 71 -6.90 3.65 2.11
CA GLY A 71 -7.18 4.70 1.14
C GLY A 71 -8.64 4.71 0.66
N MET A 72 -8.82 4.72 -0.67
CA MET A 72 -10.13 4.60 -1.34
C MET A 72 -10.49 3.15 -1.69
N GLY A 73 -9.72 2.18 -1.20
CA GLY A 73 -9.90 0.74 -1.43
C GLY A 73 -9.50 0.26 -2.83
N PHE A 74 -8.87 1.08 -3.66
CA PHE A 74 -8.51 0.72 -5.04
C PHE A 74 -7.53 -0.47 -5.08
N THR A 75 -6.44 -0.41 -4.33
CA THR A 75 -5.47 -1.51 -4.24
C THR A 75 -6.10 -2.79 -3.71
N LEU A 76 -6.94 -2.70 -2.67
CA LEU A 76 -7.66 -3.86 -2.14
C LEU A 76 -8.58 -4.51 -3.20
N ARG A 77 -9.42 -3.71 -3.86
CA ARG A 77 -10.34 -4.24 -4.89
C ARG A 77 -9.60 -4.86 -6.07
N ALA A 78 -8.51 -4.24 -6.50
CA ALA A 78 -7.67 -4.78 -7.56
C ALA A 78 -7.00 -6.10 -7.13
N ALA A 79 -6.48 -6.19 -5.91
CA ALA A 79 -5.92 -7.44 -5.39
C ALA A 79 -6.99 -8.56 -5.33
N LEU A 80 -8.19 -8.27 -4.83
CA LEU A 80 -9.28 -9.24 -4.77
C LEU A 80 -9.72 -9.77 -6.14
N ALA A 81 -9.60 -8.96 -7.19
CA ALA A 81 -9.93 -9.33 -8.56
C ALA A 81 -8.88 -10.26 -9.21
N GLU A 82 -7.63 -10.18 -8.76
CA GLU A 82 -6.50 -10.97 -9.29
C GLU A 82 -6.27 -12.28 -8.53
N LEU A 83 -6.78 -12.37 -7.29
CA LEU A 83 -6.50 -13.49 -6.38
C LEU A 83 -7.62 -14.53 -6.35
N GLY A 84 -7.23 -15.78 -6.12
CA GLY A 84 -8.14 -16.89 -5.90
C GLY A 84 -8.96 -16.76 -4.60
N ALA A 85 -9.94 -17.64 -4.44
CA ALA A 85 -10.79 -17.71 -3.26
C ALA A 85 -10.05 -18.17 -1.99
N ASP A 86 -8.87 -18.78 -2.15
CA ASP A 86 -8.03 -19.33 -1.08
C ASP A 86 -6.99 -18.33 -0.54
N ALA A 87 -6.94 -17.12 -1.10
CA ALA A 87 -6.05 -16.05 -0.65
C ALA A 87 -6.51 -15.44 0.68
N GLY A 88 -5.54 -14.94 1.46
CA GLY A 88 -5.80 -14.12 2.64
C GLY A 88 -5.20 -12.73 2.46
N ILE A 89 -6.00 -11.68 2.70
CA ILE A 89 -5.58 -10.28 2.60
C ILE A 89 -5.79 -9.61 3.95
N VAL A 90 -4.73 -9.06 4.52
CA VAL A 90 -4.78 -8.18 5.67
C VAL A 90 -4.56 -6.75 5.21
N VAL A 91 -5.48 -5.86 5.54
CA VAL A 91 -5.32 -4.41 5.30
C VAL A 91 -5.03 -3.72 6.62
N ALA A 92 -3.87 -3.07 6.71
CA ALA A 92 -3.45 -2.29 7.86
C ALA A 92 -3.75 -0.81 7.61
N GLU A 93 -4.70 -0.26 8.35
CA GLU A 93 -5.05 1.16 8.29
C GLU A 93 -4.69 1.81 9.62
N LEU A 94 -3.93 2.89 9.55
CA LEU A 94 -3.40 3.55 10.74
C LEU A 94 -4.44 4.47 11.40
N VAL A 95 -5.40 4.99 10.63
CA VAL A 95 -6.43 5.92 11.09
C VAL A 95 -7.80 5.22 11.16
N PRO A 96 -8.31 4.88 12.37
CA PRO A 96 -9.62 4.23 12.55
C PRO A 96 -10.78 4.89 11.80
N ALA A 97 -10.77 6.23 11.73
CA ALA A 97 -11.81 6.97 11.03
C ALA A 97 -11.85 6.65 9.53
N VAL A 98 -10.72 6.36 8.89
CA VAL A 98 -10.69 5.96 7.46
C VAL A 98 -11.41 4.64 7.26
N VAL A 99 -11.26 3.68 8.19
CA VAL A 99 -12.02 2.42 8.19
C VAL A 99 -13.51 2.67 8.40
N ALA A 100 -13.86 3.53 9.36
CA ALA A 100 -15.25 3.90 9.62
C ALA A 100 -15.90 4.58 8.39
N TRP A 101 -15.17 5.47 7.71
CA TRP A 101 -15.62 6.13 6.48
C TRP A 101 -15.82 5.14 5.35
N ALA A 102 -14.90 4.18 5.20
CA ALA A 102 -14.98 3.12 4.19
C ALA A 102 -16.23 2.23 4.37
N ARG A 103 -16.57 1.89 5.63
CA ARG A 103 -17.77 1.11 5.97
C ARG A 103 -19.06 1.92 5.93
N GLY A 104 -18.99 3.23 6.11
CA GLY A 104 -20.15 4.13 6.14
C GLY A 104 -20.29 4.96 4.87
N PRO A 105 -19.98 6.27 4.92
CA PRO A 105 -20.24 7.20 3.82
C PRO A 105 -19.63 6.80 2.48
N MET A 106 -18.49 6.09 2.46
CA MET A 106 -17.81 5.64 1.24
C MET A 106 -18.17 4.21 0.81
N ALA A 107 -19.16 3.55 1.43
CA ALA A 107 -19.46 2.14 1.16
C ALA A 107 -19.68 1.84 -0.34
N SER A 108 -20.28 2.77 -1.09
CA SER A 108 -20.46 2.63 -2.54
C SER A 108 -19.14 2.64 -3.33
N VAL A 109 -18.11 3.32 -2.83
CA VAL A 109 -16.76 3.32 -3.43
C VAL A 109 -16.09 1.97 -3.16
N PHE A 110 -16.27 1.41 -1.97
CA PHE A 110 -15.68 0.12 -1.57
C PHE A 110 -16.41 -1.08 -2.19
N GLY A 111 -17.68 -0.95 -2.57
CA GLY A 111 -18.39 -1.99 -3.32
C GLY A 111 -18.44 -3.34 -2.61
N GLY A 112 -18.52 -3.33 -1.28
CA GLY A 112 -18.58 -4.54 -0.45
C GLY A 112 -17.23 -5.28 -0.26
N CYS A 113 -16.11 -4.75 -0.77
CA CYS A 113 -14.83 -5.46 -0.68
C CYS A 113 -14.31 -5.66 0.74
N LEU A 114 -14.82 -4.90 1.71
CA LEU A 114 -14.49 -5.07 3.13
C LEU A 114 -15.21 -6.25 3.79
N ASP A 115 -16.24 -6.79 3.15
CA ASP A 115 -17.02 -7.93 3.63
C ASP A 115 -16.62 -9.24 2.93
N ASP A 116 -15.66 -9.18 1.99
CA ASP A 116 -15.10 -10.38 1.36
C ASP A 116 -14.42 -11.25 2.43
N PRO A 117 -14.71 -12.56 2.50
CA PRO A 117 -14.19 -13.44 3.55
C PRO A 117 -12.66 -13.59 3.53
N ARG A 118 -12.00 -13.19 2.44
CA ARG A 118 -10.54 -13.16 2.32
C ARG A 118 -9.93 -11.96 3.06
N VAL A 119 -10.73 -10.95 3.39
CA VAL A 119 -10.24 -9.65 3.89
C VAL A 119 -10.37 -9.54 5.39
N ILE A 120 -9.27 -9.13 6.02
CA ILE A 120 -9.23 -8.73 7.42
C ILE A 120 -8.67 -7.30 7.49
N VAL A 121 -9.46 -6.37 8.02
CA VAL A 121 -8.98 -5.02 8.31
C VAL A 121 -8.40 -4.99 9.74
N ARG A 122 -7.22 -4.40 9.88
CA ARG A 122 -6.53 -4.14 11.14
C ARG A 122 -6.30 -2.63 11.26
N GLU A 123 -6.90 -2.03 12.29
CA GLU A 123 -6.60 -0.65 12.68
C GLU A 123 -5.24 -0.61 13.39
N ALA A 124 -4.16 -0.60 12.63
CA ALA A 124 -2.79 -0.78 13.11
C ALA A 124 -1.75 -0.19 12.16
N ASP A 125 -0.56 0.07 12.70
CA ASP A 125 0.62 0.43 11.92
C ASP A 125 1.12 -0.78 11.12
N VAL A 126 1.25 -0.63 9.79
CA VAL A 126 1.73 -1.71 8.91
C VAL A 126 3.16 -2.15 9.29
N GLY A 127 4.01 -1.22 9.73
CA GLY A 127 5.34 -1.51 10.22
C GLY A 127 5.34 -2.40 11.45
N GLN A 128 4.39 -2.22 12.36
CA GLN A 128 4.20 -3.10 13.51
C GLN A 128 3.86 -4.52 13.07
N LEU A 129 2.94 -4.69 12.11
CA LEU A 129 2.58 -6.01 11.58
C LEU A 129 3.76 -6.69 10.87
N MET A 130 4.57 -5.94 10.12
CA MET A 130 5.80 -6.46 9.53
C MET A 130 6.79 -6.94 10.59
N ARG A 131 6.93 -6.23 11.71
CA ARG A 131 7.85 -6.61 12.79
C ARG A 131 7.34 -7.76 13.64
N SER A 132 6.03 -7.96 13.75
CA SER A 132 5.45 -9.03 14.58
C SER A 132 5.45 -10.40 13.92
N GLU A 133 5.54 -10.48 12.59
CA GLU A 133 5.36 -11.72 11.85
C GLU A 133 6.51 -11.97 10.86
N ALA A 134 7.43 -12.86 11.21
CA ALA A 134 8.52 -13.26 10.32
C ALA A 134 8.06 -14.27 9.27
N SER A 135 8.45 -14.08 8.00
CA SER A 135 8.15 -14.98 6.87
C SER A 135 6.67 -15.35 6.73
N ALA A 136 5.77 -14.41 7.03
CA ALA A 136 4.33 -14.63 7.00
C ALA A 136 3.70 -14.28 5.64
N TRP A 137 4.30 -13.33 4.92
CA TRP A 137 3.68 -12.69 3.77
C TRP A 137 4.26 -13.15 2.44
N ASP A 138 3.40 -13.47 1.49
CA ASP A 138 3.77 -13.67 0.09
C ASP A 138 3.99 -12.35 -0.62
N ALA A 139 3.20 -11.33 -0.24
CA ALA A 139 3.38 -9.97 -0.69
C ALA A 139 3.04 -8.94 0.39
N ILE A 140 3.75 -7.81 0.35
CA ILE A 140 3.47 -6.61 1.13
C ILE A 140 3.33 -5.45 0.15
N LEU A 141 2.19 -4.79 0.11
CA LEU A 141 1.92 -3.62 -0.73
C LEU A 141 1.84 -2.40 0.18
N LEU A 142 2.66 -1.38 -0.07
CA LEU A 142 2.65 -0.13 0.68
C LEU A 142 2.04 0.98 -0.17
N ASP A 143 0.79 1.32 0.15
CA ASP A 143 0.00 2.45 -0.37
C ASP A 143 -0.37 3.39 0.78
N VAL A 144 0.64 3.80 1.54
CA VAL A 144 0.49 4.52 2.82
C VAL A 144 0.68 6.03 2.72
N ASP A 145 1.41 6.51 1.71
CA ASP A 145 1.79 7.91 1.50
C ASP A 145 2.19 8.11 0.02
N ASN A 146 2.53 9.34 -0.36
CA ASN A 146 3.09 9.76 -1.64
C ASN A 146 4.50 9.26 -1.94
N GLY A 147 4.95 8.21 -1.24
CA GLY A 147 6.26 7.59 -1.38
C GLY A 147 7.30 8.08 -0.35
N PRO A 148 8.58 7.76 -0.57
CA PRO A 148 9.68 8.05 0.37
C PRO A 148 9.98 9.54 0.62
N GLU A 149 9.53 10.41 -0.28
CA GLU A 149 9.59 11.87 -0.14
C GLU A 149 8.22 12.47 0.27
N GLY A 150 7.29 11.62 0.70
CA GLY A 150 5.91 11.97 1.06
C GLY A 150 5.82 12.98 2.20
N ILE A 151 4.74 13.78 2.17
CA ILE A 151 4.53 14.92 3.07
C ILE A 151 3.62 14.54 4.25
N VAL A 152 2.96 13.37 4.20
CA VAL A 152 1.74 13.11 4.98
C VAL A 152 2.07 12.67 6.40
N HIS A 153 3.01 11.74 6.61
CA HIS A 153 3.41 11.32 7.95
C HIS A 153 4.90 11.01 8.09
N LYS A 154 5.63 11.80 8.89
CA LYS A 154 7.06 11.54 9.22
C LYS A 154 7.31 10.16 9.83
N ALA A 155 6.31 9.58 10.52
CA ALA A 155 6.41 8.23 11.05
C ALA A 155 6.57 7.17 9.93
N ASN A 156 6.03 7.44 8.73
CA ASN A 156 6.17 6.56 7.56
C ASN A 156 7.59 6.56 7.00
N ASP A 157 8.43 7.57 7.27
CA ASP A 157 9.85 7.58 6.87
C ASP A 157 10.59 6.33 7.36
N ALA A 158 10.18 5.82 8.53
CA ALA A 158 10.72 4.59 9.09
C ALA A 158 10.50 3.38 8.16
N LEU A 159 9.38 3.32 7.42
CA LEU A 159 9.07 2.24 6.47
C LEU A 159 10.06 2.22 5.30
N TYR A 160 10.49 3.40 4.84
CA TYR A 160 11.37 3.57 3.67
C TYR A 160 12.86 3.60 4.04
N SER A 161 13.16 3.63 5.34
CA SER A 161 14.52 3.50 5.87
C SER A 161 15.10 2.10 5.63
N LEU A 162 16.42 1.95 5.69
CA LEU A 162 17.06 0.63 5.58
C LEU A 162 16.55 -0.34 6.65
N ALA A 163 16.26 0.13 7.87
CA ALA A 163 15.71 -0.68 8.94
C ALA A 163 14.27 -1.14 8.65
N GLY A 164 13.44 -0.25 8.10
CA GLY A 164 12.08 -0.58 7.65
C GLY A 164 12.09 -1.62 6.53
N LEU A 165 12.96 -1.42 5.52
CA LEU A 165 13.12 -2.36 4.41
C LEU A 165 13.63 -3.74 4.88
N ASN A 166 14.55 -3.78 5.86
CA ASN A 166 14.97 -5.03 6.47
C ASN A 166 13.83 -5.73 7.23
N SER A 167 12.96 -4.96 7.89
CA SER A 167 11.77 -5.50 8.56
C SER A 167 10.79 -6.09 7.54
N ALA A 168 10.50 -5.36 6.46
CA ALA A 168 9.67 -5.86 5.36
C ALA A 168 10.25 -7.15 4.75
N ARG A 169 11.57 -7.18 4.54
CA ARG A 169 12.24 -8.37 4.01
C ARG A 169 12.16 -9.57 4.95
N ALA A 170 12.31 -9.37 6.26
CA ALA A 170 12.17 -10.43 7.26
C ALA A 170 10.73 -10.95 7.37
N ALA A 171 9.75 -10.07 7.16
CA ALA A 171 8.33 -10.41 7.16
C ALA A 171 7.89 -11.20 5.92
N LEU A 172 8.56 -10.98 4.78
CA LEU A 172 8.31 -11.71 3.53
C LEU A 172 8.85 -13.14 3.57
N LYS A 173 8.06 -14.08 3.04
CA LYS A 173 8.54 -15.42 2.69
C LYS A 173 9.66 -15.34 1.64
N PRO A 174 10.48 -16.39 1.50
CA PRO A 174 11.41 -16.50 0.37
C PRO A 174 10.72 -16.29 -0.97
N GLY A 175 11.32 -15.47 -1.84
CA GLY A 175 10.74 -15.06 -3.12
C GLY A 175 9.51 -14.14 -3.02
N GLY A 176 9.10 -13.72 -1.81
CA GLY A 176 7.99 -12.81 -1.60
C GLY A 176 8.28 -11.40 -2.13
N VAL A 177 7.23 -10.61 -2.30
CA VAL A 177 7.30 -9.32 -3.00
C VAL A 177 6.97 -8.18 -2.05
N LEU A 178 7.85 -7.20 -1.95
CA LEU A 178 7.52 -5.87 -1.44
C LEU A 178 7.19 -4.98 -2.65
N ALA A 179 5.99 -4.40 -2.67
CA ALA A 179 5.60 -3.43 -3.66
C ALA A 179 5.30 -2.08 -3.00
N VAL A 180 5.81 -1.00 -3.57
CA VAL A 180 5.69 0.34 -2.98
C VAL A 180 5.23 1.31 -4.05
N TRP A 181 4.13 2.02 -3.77
CA TRP A 181 3.65 3.11 -4.62
C TRP A 181 4.32 4.43 -4.25
N SER A 182 4.50 5.31 -5.24
CA SER A 182 5.00 6.67 -5.05
C SER A 182 4.52 7.62 -6.12
N GLN A 183 4.28 8.86 -5.72
CA GLN A 183 3.91 9.94 -6.62
C GLN A 183 5.03 10.29 -7.61
N GLY A 184 6.29 10.04 -7.24
CA GLY A 184 7.47 10.39 -8.05
C GLY A 184 8.63 9.39 -7.95
N PRO A 185 9.66 9.56 -8.80
CA PRO A 185 10.87 8.74 -8.74
C PRO A 185 11.77 9.15 -7.58
N ASP A 186 12.39 8.16 -6.93
CA ASP A 186 13.44 8.34 -5.92
C ASP A 186 14.57 7.32 -6.18
N SER A 187 15.67 7.79 -6.77
CA SER A 187 16.85 6.95 -7.04
C SER A 187 17.56 6.49 -5.75
N GLY A 188 17.47 7.28 -4.68
CA GLY A 188 17.98 6.95 -3.36
C GLY A 188 17.22 5.78 -2.74
N PHE A 189 15.91 5.76 -2.88
CA PHE A 189 15.09 4.65 -2.44
C PHE A 189 15.39 3.35 -3.20
N THR A 190 15.56 3.40 -4.53
CA THR A 190 16.02 2.23 -5.30
C THR A 190 17.35 1.69 -4.78
N ARG A 191 18.30 2.57 -4.44
CA ARG A 191 19.57 2.15 -3.83
C ARG A 191 19.37 1.50 -2.46
N ARG A 192 18.50 2.06 -1.61
CA ARG A 192 18.16 1.49 -0.29
C ARG A 192 17.50 0.11 -0.40
N LEU A 193 16.58 -0.09 -1.35
CA LEU A 193 15.97 -1.41 -1.62
C LEU A 193 17.02 -2.45 -2.02
N LYS A 194 17.96 -2.08 -2.90
CA LYS A 194 19.08 -2.96 -3.28
C LYS A 194 20.01 -3.25 -2.10
N GLN A 195 20.29 -2.24 -1.27
CA GLN A 195 21.11 -2.40 -0.05
C GLN A 195 20.46 -3.32 0.99
N ALA A 196 19.13 -3.27 1.12
CA ALA A 196 18.36 -4.21 1.95
C ALA A 196 18.36 -5.65 1.38
N GLY A 197 18.85 -5.82 0.14
CA GLY A 197 19.04 -7.11 -0.52
C GLY A 197 17.86 -7.58 -1.36
N PHE A 198 17.01 -6.67 -1.82
CA PHE A 198 15.97 -6.97 -2.80
C PHE A 198 16.50 -6.93 -4.24
N ALA A 199 15.91 -7.75 -5.11
CA ALA A 199 15.98 -7.53 -6.56
C ALA A 199 14.86 -6.58 -6.96
N VAL A 200 15.20 -5.43 -7.56
CA VAL A 200 14.28 -4.29 -7.70
C VAL A 200 13.99 -3.99 -9.17
N GLU A 201 12.71 -3.88 -9.50
CA GLU A 201 12.18 -3.34 -10.75
C GLU A 201 11.43 -2.03 -10.47
N GLU A 202 11.65 -1.01 -11.29
CA GLU A 202 10.91 0.26 -11.25
C GLU A 202 9.93 0.34 -12.41
N VAL A 203 8.64 0.37 -12.11
CA VAL A 203 7.58 0.42 -13.12
C VAL A 203 6.93 1.79 -13.12
N LYS A 204 6.97 2.48 -14.27
CA LYS A 204 6.27 3.75 -14.47
C LYS A 204 4.81 3.47 -14.80
N VAL A 205 3.91 3.90 -13.93
CA VAL A 205 2.46 3.75 -14.09
C VAL A 205 1.80 5.11 -14.28
N ARG A 206 0.57 5.15 -14.79
CA ARG A 206 -0.18 6.41 -14.92
C ARG A 206 -1.43 6.39 -14.04
N ALA A 207 -1.76 7.54 -13.46
CA ALA A 207 -2.90 7.73 -12.56
C ALA A 207 -4.26 7.30 -13.16
N ASN A 208 -4.40 7.32 -14.49
CA ASN A 208 -5.60 6.85 -15.19
C ASN A 208 -5.21 5.88 -16.32
N GLY A 209 -4.51 4.80 -15.97
CA GLY A 209 -4.10 3.70 -16.85
C GLY A 209 -3.23 4.13 -18.04
N LYS A 210 -3.84 4.75 -19.05
CA LYS A 210 -3.19 5.27 -20.26
C LYS A 210 -2.94 6.80 -20.24
N ARG A 211 -3.52 7.56 -19.30
CA ARG A 211 -3.41 9.04 -19.21
C ARG A 211 -3.19 9.50 -17.76
N GLY A 212 -2.90 10.79 -17.55
CA GLY A 212 -2.69 11.38 -16.22
C GLY A 212 -1.23 11.44 -15.77
N ALA A 213 -1.01 11.88 -14.53
CA ALA A 213 0.31 11.98 -13.90
C ALA A 213 1.03 10.61 -13.89
N ARG A 214 2.36 10.64 -13.93
CA ARG A 214 3.20 9.44 -13.87
C ARG A 214 3.57 9.19 -12.43
N HIS A 215 3.24 8.00 -11.94
CA HIS A 215 3.63 7.49 -10.63
C HIS A 215 4.64 6.36 -10.81
N ILE A 216 5.30 5.97 -9.72
CA ILE A 216 6.26 4.88 -9.68
C ILE A 216 5.71 3.77 -8.80
N VAL A 217 5.83 2.54 -9.28
CA VAL A 217 5.69 1.34 -8.47
C VAL A 217 7.05 0.64 -8.43
N TRP A 218 7.64 0.53 -7.24
CA TRP A 218 8.77 -0.38 -7.04
C TRP A 218 8.23 -1.78 -6.79
N VAL A 219 8.76 -2.76 -7.51
CA VAL A 219 8.54 -4.18 -7.25
C VAL A 219 9.86 -4.78 -6.79
N ALA A 220 9.93 -5.18 -5.53
CA ALA A 220 11.15 -5.62 -4.86
C ALA A 220 11.00 -7.07 -4.39
N ILE A 221 11.71 -7.98 -5.05
CA ILE A 221 11.64 -9.42 -4.80
C ILE A 221 12.66 -9.82 -3.73
N ASN A 222 12.18 -10.53 -2.69
CA ASN A 222 13.01 -11.10 -1.63
C ASN A 222 13.75 -12.35 -2.16
N GLY A 223 14.83 -12.13 -2.89
CA GLY A 223 15.66 -13.22 -3.41
C GLY A 223 16.34 -14.03 -2.30
N LEU A 224 16.61 -15.30 -2.58
CA LEU A 224 17.62 -16.06 -1.84
C LEU A 224 18.95 -15.33 -2.02
N ARG A 225 19.66 -15.00 -0.92
CA ARG A 225 21.10 -14.76 -1.04
C ARG A 225 21.68 -16.01 -1.72
N PRO A 226 22.53 -15.89 -2.75
CA PRO A 226 23.42 -16.99 -3.08
C PRO A 226 24.12 -17.36 -1.77
N ALA A 227 24.09 -18.64 -1.38
CA ALA A 227 24.95 -19.11 -0.32
C ALA A 227 26.36 -18.61 -0.66
N ALA A 228 27.02 -17.92 0.29
CA ALA A 228 28.39 -17.48 0.09
C ALA A 228 29.17 -18.69 -0.41
N ALA A 229 29.73 -18.60 -1.63
CA ALA A 229 30.58 -19.65 -2.15
C ALA A 229 31.65 -19.87 -1.09
N SER A 230 31.63 -21.05 -0.45
CA SER A 230 32.69 -21.45 0.45
C SER A 230 33.98 -21.31 -0.32
N ALA A 231 34.81 -20.34 0.09
CA ALA A 231 36.19 -20.28 -0.32
C ALA A 231 36.80 -21.62 0.10
N LYS A 232 36.96 -22.52 -0.87
CA LYS A 232 37.81 -23.68 -0.69
C LYS A 232 39.24 -23.16 -0.59
N LEU A 233 39.88 -23.64 0.47
CA LEU A 233 41.28 -23.45 0.89
C LEU A 233 42.27 -23.43 -0.28
#